data_AF-C4KAQ8-F1
#
_entry.id   AF-C4KAQ8-F1
#
_cell.length_a   1.000
_cell.length_b   1.000
_cell.length_c   1.000
_cell.angle_alpha   90.00
_cell.angle_beta   90.00
_cell.angle_gamma   90.00
#
_symmetry.space_group_name_H-M   'P 1'
#
loop_
_entity.id
_entity.type
_entity.pdbx_description
1 polymer ?
#
loop_
_entity_poly.entity_id
_entity_poly.type
_entity_poly.pdbx_seq_one_letter_code
_entity_poly.pdbx_strand_id
1 'polypeptide(L)'
;MAEVSDMPLFDDFGRCVPGAARSPAHPRSRRYFTLLQPKIDYVASHARLLSCLGAGTTLDAAAFEARAASILSRLESDPRTAAIAHGVAVPFILPRLTIDDMGQSLDHRFLPAVREAFEGTYPDYRFANHHRGGLEGRTGIQPESRHARLVAAMSRSELVGIYFPALSEYSLPAALEQVTALPEQFLLAGGVDTCAALISAPGLLLRTDSYPPLLWLGALSSEQPAMGYHFEAYGFNLTFNRRPHLGLAAEYWSCGLTVLEDG
;
A
#
# COMPACT_ATOMS: atom_id res chain seq x y z
N MET A 1 -27.32 12.17 16.69
CA MET A 1 -26.06 12.41 15.96
C MET A 1 -24.96 12.31 16.99
N ALA A 2 -24.13 11.27 16.93
CA ALA A 2 -22.97 11.17 17.82
C ALA A 2 -22.00 12.31 17.50
N GLU A 3 -21.47 12.99 18.52
CA GLU A 3 -20.41 13.98 18.35
C GLU A 3 -19.27 13.37 17.54
N VAL A 4 -18.98 13.96 16.38
CA VAL A 4 -17.81 13.60 15.60
C VAL A 4 -16.63 14.19 16.37
N SER A 5 -15.85 13.31 17.01
CA SER A 5 -14.64 13.70 17.73
C SER A 5 -13.64 14.32 16.76
N ASP A 6 -13.18 15.54 17.04
CA ASP A 6 -12.10 16.24 16.32
C ASP A 6 -10.69 15.68 16.61
N MET A 7 -10.59 14.57 17.35
CA MET A 7 -9.29 13.94 17.64
C MET A 7 -8.58 13.49 16.34
N PRO A 8 -7.27 13.78 16.21
CA PRO A 8 -6.46 13.29 15.10
C PRO A 8 -6.51 11.77 14.96
N LEU A 9 -6.72 11.29 13.74
CA LEU A 9 -6.70 9.85 13.40
C LEU A 9 -5.29 9.32 13.15
N PHE A 10 -4.32 10.23 12.99
CA PHE A 10 -2.92 9.94 12.71
C PHE A 10 -2.04 10.72 13.71
N ASP A 11 -0.92 10.10 14.12
CA ASP A 11 0.09 10.76 14.95
C ASP A 11 0.94 11.74 14.13
N ASP A 12 1.82 12.50 14.79
CA ASP A 12 2.66 13.53 14.16
C ASP A 12 3.60 12.99 13.06
N PHE A 13 3.66 11.67 12.87
CA PHE A 13 4.55 10.97 11.94
C PHE A 13 3.74 10.22 10.86
N GLY A 14 2.45 10.50 10.77
CA GLY A 14 1.53 9.91 9.80
C GLY A 14 1.15 8.46 10.09
N ARG A 15 1.46 7.93 11.27
CA ARG A 15 0.98 6.61 11.68
C ARG A 15 -0.46 6.71 12.14
N CYS A 16 -1.34 5.85 11.65
CA CYS A 16 -2.71 5.76 12.12
C CYS A 16 -2.74 5.35 13.60
N VAL A 17 -3.48 6.09 14.41
CA VAL A 17 -3.66 5.82 15.84
C VAL A 17 -4.64 4.66 16.02
N PRO A 18 -4.30 3.61 16.79
CA PRO A 18 -5.13 2.41 16.95
C PRO A 18 -6.34 2.65 17.88
N GLY A 19 -7.13 3.69 17.63
CA GLY A 19 -8.22 4.12 18.50
C GLY A 19 -9.43 3.17 18.49
N ALA A 20 -9.63 2.42 17.40
CA ALA A 20 -10.75 1.48 17.26
C ALA A 20 -10.33 0.00 17.32
N ALA A 21 -9.03 -0.27 17.29
CA ALA A 21 -8.49 -1.62 17.32
C ALA A 21 -8.74 -2.31 18.67
N ARG A 22 -9.35 -3.48 18.62
CA ARG A 22 -9.54 -4.43 19.74
C ARG A 22 -8.57 -5.59 19.62
N SER A 23 -8.20 -5.93 18.39
CA SER A 23 -7.16 -6.88 18.07
C SER A 23 -5.76 -6.28 18.32
N PRO A 24 -4.69 -7.09 18.42
CA PRO A 24 -3.37 -6.60 18.79
C PRO A 24 -2.86 -5.49 17.86
N ALA A 25 -2.50 -4.36 18.45
CA ALA A 25 -1.77 -3.27 17.83
C ALA A 25 -0.94 -2.57 18.91
N HIS A 26 0.25 -2.07 18.57
CA HIS A 26 1.04 -1.31 19.53
C HIS A 26 0.39 0.07 19.73
N PRO A 27 0.10 0.50 20.97
CA PRO A 27 -0.52 1.80 21.21
C PRO A 27 0.41 2.97 20.86
N ARG A 28 1.73 2.75 20.95
CA ARG A 28 2.78 3.72 20.58
C ARG A 28 3.91 2.99 19.88
N SER A 29 4.42 3.59 18.81
CA SER A 29 5.54 3.05 18.05
C SER A 29 6.88 3.52 18.63
N ARG A 30 7.85 2.62 18.69
CA ARG A 30 9.26 2.96 18.96
C ARG A 30 9.99 3.48 17.73
N ARG A 31 9.38 3.33 16.54
CA ARG A 31 9.92 3.76 15.24
C ARG A 31 11.31 3.20 14.95
N TYR A 32 11.55 1.96 15.38
CA TYR A 32 12.80 1.27 15.08
C TYR A 32 12.82 0.78 13.62
N PHE A 33 11.69 0.25 13.14
CA PHE A 33 11.48 -0.08 11.73
C PHE A 33 10.70 1.04 11.06
N THR A 34 11.32 1.75 10.13
CA THR A 34 10.73 2.93 9.51
C THR A 34 10.97 2.96 8.03
N LEU A 35 10.02 3.56 7.33
CA LEU A 35 10.14 3.96 5.94
C LEU A 35 10.47 5.45 5.95
N LEU A 36 11.38 5.87 5.07
CA LEU A 36 11.56 7.29 4.80
C LEU A 36 10.85 7.63 3.50
N GLN A 37 10.33 8.86 3.43
CA GLN A 37 9.72 9.39 2.23
C GLN A 37 10.72 9.30 1.06
N PRO A 38 10.44 8.49 0.02
CA PRO A 38 11.27 8.51 -1.17
C PRO A 38 11.10 9.86 -1.88
N LYS A 39 12.16 10.32 -2.56
CA LYS A 39 12.03 11.44 -3.49
C LYS A 39 11.08 11.01 -4.62
N ILE A 40 9.94 11.66 -4.72
CA ILE A 40 8.98 11.41 -5.81
C ILE A 40 9.40 12.23 -7.02
N ASP A 41 9.79 11.53 -8.08
CA ASP A 41 9.98 12.10 -9.41
C ASP A 41 8.80 11.66 -10.27
N TYR A 42 7.80 12.53 -10.44
CA TYR A 42 6.57 12.20 -11.14
C TYR A 42 6.80 11.80 -12.60
N VAL A 43 7.82 12.33 -13.25
CA VAL A 43 8.18 11.95 -14.63
C VAL A 43 8.71 10.53 -14.66
N ALA A 44 9.66 10.21 -13.78
CA ALA A 44 10.23 8.87 -13.72
C ALA A 44 9.21 7.82 -13.21
N SER A 45 8.36 8.19 -12.25
CA SER A 45 7.28 7.35 -11.74
C SER A 45 6.23 7.07 -12.81
N HIS A 46 5.78 8.09 -13.54
CA HIS A 46 4.84 7.93 -14.66
C HIS A 46 5.44 7.01 -15.74
N ALA A 47 6.69 7.24 -16.12
CA ALA A 47 7.37 6.42 -17.13
C ALA A 47 7.44 4.93 -16.71
N ARG A 48 7.80 4.64 -15.45
CA ARG A 48 7.84 3.26 -14.92
C ARG A 48 6.46 2.61 -14.88
N LEU A 49 5.45 3.33 -14.39
CA LEU A 49 4.07 2.82 -14.34
C LEU A 49 3.53 2.53 -15.74
N LEU A 50 3.86 3.37 -16.72
CA LEU A 50 3.48 3.19 -18.11
C LEU A 50 4.19 1.99 -18.73
N SER A 51 5.51 1.89 -18.58
CA SER A 51 6.28 0.80 -19.18
C SER A 51 5.97 -0.56 -18.56
N CYS A 52 5.90 -0.64 -17.22
CA CYS A 52 5.79 -1.90 -16.52
C CYS A 52 4.33 -2.37 -16.32
N LEU A 53 3.36 -1.45 -16.17
CA LEU A 53 1.95 -1.79 -15.96
C LEU A 53 1.00 -1.36 -17.08
N GLY A 54 1.45 -0.56 -18.05
CA GLY A 54 0.55 0.09 -19.00
C GLY A 54 -0.40 1.08 -18.34
N ALA A 55 0.02 1.70 -17.22
CA ALA A 55 -0.76 2.69 -16.48
C ALA A 55 -0.21 4.11 -16.71
N GLY A 56 -1.08 5.10 -16.87
CA GLY A 56 -0.71 6.47 -17.24
C GLY A 56 -0.82 6.72 -18.74
N THR A 57 -1.66 5.97 -19.45
CA THR A 57 -1.87 6.12 -20.90
C THR A 57 -2.72 7.35 -21.24
N THR A 58 -3.51 7.83 -20.28
CA THR A 58 -4.50 8.90 -20.48
C THR A 58 -4.12 10.23 -19.84
N LEU A 59 -3.02 10.27 -19.10
CA LEU A 59 -2.54 11.46 -18.40
C LEU A 59 -1.01 11.49 -18.44
N ASP A 60 -0.44 12.70 -18.45
CA ASP A 60 1.01 12.89 -18.40
C ASP A 60 1.51 13.05 -16.96
N ALA A 61 2.82 13.19 -16.78
CA ALA A 61 3.43 13.33 -15.47
C ALA A 61 2.94 14.57 -14.69
N ALA A 62 2.61 15.68 -15.38
CA ALA A 62 2.13 16.90 -14.73
C ALA A 62 0.68 16.73 -14.23
N ALA A 63 -0.17 16.06 -15.01
CA ALA A 63 -1.52 15.70 -14.59
C ALA A 63 -1.49 14.67 -13.44
N PHE A 64 -0.54 13.73 -13.46
CA PHE A 64 -0.32 12.79 -12.35
C PHE A 64 0.04 13.53 -11.05
N GLU A 65 1.00 14.45 -11.12
CA GLU A 65 1.41 15.29 -10.00
C GLU A 65 0.25 16.11 -9.45
N ALA A 66 -0.50 16.81 -10.31
CA ALA A 66 -1.64 17.62 -9.90
C ALA A 66 -2.73 16.81 -9.19
N ARG A 67 -3.03 15.60 -9.68
CA ARG A 67 -4.02 14.70 -9.06
C ARG A 67 -3.55 14.17 -7.71
N ALA A 68 -2.29 13.77 -7.60
CA ALA A 68 -1.71 13.36 -6.32
C ALA A 68 -1.69 14.53 -5.31
N ALA A 69 -1.30 15.73 -5.74
CA ALA A 69 -1.30 16.92 -4.89
C ALA A 69 -2.71 17.30 -4.40
N SER A 70 -3.74 17.10 -5.24
CA SER A 70 -5.14 17.29 -4.85
C SER A 70 -5.58 16.34 -3.72
N ILE A 71 -5.17 15.07 -3.78
CA ILE A 71 -5.43 14.09 -2.71
C ILE A 71 -4.79 14.55 -1.40
N LEU A 72 -3.51 14.94 -1.42
CA LEU A 72 -2.80 15.42 -0.23
C LEU A 72 -3.44 16.69 0.33
N SER A 73 -3.71 17.68 -0.52
CA SER A 73 -4.33 18.96 -0.11
C SER A 73 -5.67 18.73 0.59
N ARG A 74 -6.48 17.78 0.10
CA ARG A 74 -7.74 17.41 0.73
C ARG A 74 -7.53 16.76 2.11
N LEU A 75 -6.57 15.85 2.23
CA LEU A 75 -6.23 15.22 3.52
C LEU A 75 -5.71 16.24 4.53
N GLU A 76 -4.87 17.18 4.09
CA GLU A 76 -4.32 18.28 4.90
C GLU A 76 -5.38 19.30 5.34
N SER A 77 -6.47 19.43 4.58
CA SER A 77 -7.57 20.36 4.91
C SER A 77 -8.49 19.88 6.03
N ASP A 78 -8.53 18.57 6.34
CA ASP A 78 -9.28 18.01 7.48
C ASP A 78 -8.33 17.77 8.67
N PRO A 79 -8.50 18.46 9.81
CA PRO A 79 -7.66 18.30 11.00
C PRO A 79 -7.53 16.86 11.51
N ARG A 80 -8.53 16.00 11.26
CA ARG A 80 -8.50 14.59 11.67
C ARG A 80 -7.56 13.76 10.81
N THR A 81 -7.34 14.15 9.56
CA THR A 81 -6.53 13.39 8.60
C THR A 81 -5.21 14.05 8.24
N ALA A 82 -5.04 15.34 8.49
CA ALA A 82 -3.89 16.12 8.04
C ALA A 82 -2.54 15.48 8.38
N ALA A 83 -2.41 14.91 9.58
CA ALA A 83 -1.16 14.32 10.03
C ALA A 83 -0.72 13.09 9.21
N ILE A 84 -1.59 12.45 8.41
CA ILE A 84 -1.15 11.37 7.50
C ILE A 84 -0.10 11.85 6.49
N ALA A 85 -0.17 13.13 6.09
CA ALA A 85 0.77 13.74 5.14
C ALA A 85 2.17 13.94 5.72
N HIS A 86 2.33 13.82 7.04
CA HIS A 86 3.65 13.84 7.69
C HIS A 86 4.38 12.48 7.58
N GLY A 87 3.65 11.42 7.20
CA GLY A 87 4.19 10.09 6.96
C GLY A 87 4.65 9.90 5.52
N VAL A 88 4.96 8.65 5.18
CA VAL A 88 5.30 8.29 3.81
C VAL A 88 4.03 8.31 2.93
N ALA A 89 4.14 8.99 1.80
CA ALA A 89 3.13 9.08 0.76
C ALA A 89 3.77 8.69 -0.59
N VAL A 90 3.27 7.62 -1.22
CA VAL A 90 3.73 7.17 -2.52
C VAL A 90 2.60 7.26 -3.53
N PRO A 91 2.60 8.29 -4.41
CA PRO A 91 1.67 8.39 -5.51
C PRO A 91 1.83 7.23 -6.49
N PHE A 92 0.73 6.73 -7.03
CA PHE A 92 0.72 5.69 -8.05
C PHE A 92 -0.40 5.90 -9.06
N ILE A 93 -0.31 5.18 -10.18
CA ILE A 93 -1.36 5.07 -11.19
C ILE A 93 -1.71 3.59 -11.37
N LEU A 94 -2.99 3.25 -11.34
CA LEU A 94 -3.49 1.92 -11.71
C LEU A 94 -4.11 1.97 -13.12
N PRO A 95 -3.81 0.99 -13.98
CA PRO A 95 -4.37 0.95 -15.33
C PRO A 95 -5.86 0.63 -15.28
N ARG A 96 -6.62 1.03 -16.31
CA ARG A 96 -7.99 0.52 -16.47
C ARG A 96 -7.94 -0.99 -16.72
N LEU A 97 -8.45 -1.78 -15.77
CA LEU A 97 -8.36 -3.24 -15.80
C LEU A 97 -9.51 -3.87 -15.01
N THR A 98 -10.12 -4.90 -15.58
CA THR A 98 -11.01 -5.80 -14.84
C THR A 98 -10.16 -6.89 -14.18
N ILE A 99 -10.33 -7.09 -12.87
CA ILE A 99 -9.72 -8.21 -12.14
C ILE A 99 -10.80 -9.27 -11.91
N ASP A 100 -10.69 -10.37 -12.65
CA ASP A 100 -11.53 -11.54 -12.43
C ASP A 100 -10.94 -12.44 -11.32
N ASP A 101 -9.63 -12.68 -11.38
CA ASP A 101 -8.86 -13.37 -10.35
C ASP A 101 -7.69 -12.49 -9.89
N MET A 102 -7.67 -12.17 -8.60
CA MET A 102 -6.65 -11.32 -7.99
C MET A 102 -5.26 -11.98 -8.05
N GLY A 103 -5.19 -13.29 -7.79
CA GLY A 103 -3.94 -14.02 -7.81
C GLY A 103 -3.34 -14.14 -9.21
N GLN A 104 -4.17 -14.43 -10.21
CA GLN A 104 -3.78 -14.46 -11.61
C GLN A 104 -3.25 -13.08 -12.06
N SER A 105 -3.93 -12.01 -11.65
CA SER A 105 -3.49 -10.64 -11.95
C SER A 105 -2.14 -10.33 -11.30
N LEU A 106 -1.93 -10.77 -10.05
CA LEU A 106 -0.64 -10.61 -9.36
C LEU A 106 0.49 -11.37 -10.04
N ASP A 107 0.28 -12.65 -10.34
CA ASP A 107 1.30 -13.53 -10.93
C ASP A 107 1.74 -13.07 -12.32
N HIS A 108 0.79 -12.66 -13.17
CA HIS A 108 1.07 -12.40 -14.59
C HIS A 108 1.31 -10.95 -14.93
N ARG A 109 0.90 -10.00 -14.08
CA ARG A 109 1.02 -8.56 -14.36
C ARG A 109 1.76 -7.81 -13.28
N PHE A 110 1.26 -7.81 -12.05
CA PHE A 110 1.77 -6.89 -11.04
C PHE A 110 3.12 -7.30 -10.43
N LEU A 111 3.33 -8.57 -10.06
CA LEU A 111 4.62 -9.03 -9.52
C LEU A 111 5.75 -8.98 -10.56
N PRO A 112 5.54 -9.37 -11.83
CA PRO A 112 6.54 -9.15 -12.88
C PRO A 112 6.86 -7.67 -13.10
N ALA A 113 5.86 -6.79 -13.06
CA ALA A 113 6.07 -5.35 -13.19
C ALA A 113 6.88 -4.77 -12.02
N VAL A 114 6.63 -5.22 -10.78
CA VAL A 114 7.45 -4.86 -9.61
C VAL A 114 8.90 -5.30 -9.80
N ARG A 115 9.11 -6.54 -10.28
CA ARG A 115 10.47 -7.03 -10.60
C ARG A 115 11.16 -6.10 -11.60
N GLU A 116 10.51 -5.81 -12.72
CA GLU A 116 11.08 -5.01 -13.79
C GLU A 116 11.45 -3.60 -13.30
N ALA A 117 10.54 -2.95 -12.57
CA ALA A 117 10.78 -1.62 -12.01
C ALA A 117 11.92 -1.62 -10.98
N PHE A 118 11.97 -2.63 -10.11
CA PHE A 118 13.00 -2.74 -9.07
C PHE A 118 14.38 -3.02 -9.65
N GLU A 119 14.51 -4.07 -10.46
CA GLU A 119 15.79 -4.50 -11.04
C GLU A 119 16.29 -3.51 -12.11
N GLY A 120 15.38 -2.82 -12.81
CA GLY A 120 15.74 -1.73 -13.73
C GLY A 120 16.25 -0.48 -13.01
N THR A 121 15.74 -0.19 -11.81
CA THR A 121 16.20 0.94 -10.98
C THR A 121 17.47 0.60 -10.20
N TYR A 122 17.60 -0.64 -9.76
CA TYR A 122 18.71 -1.14 -8.94
C TYR A 122 19.34 -2.39 -9.56
N PRO A 123 20.23 -2.25 -10.57
CA PRO A 123 20.76 -3.37 -11.35
C PRO A 123 21.64 -4.33 -10.53
N ASP A 124 22.14 -3.89 -9.38
CA ASP A 124 22.94 -4.71 -8.46
C ASP A 124 22.09 -5.57 -7.50
N TYR A 125 20.77 -5.32 -7.44
CA TYR A 125 19.86 -6.00 -6.53
C TYR A 125 18.80 -6.79 -7.29
N ARG A 126 18.09 -7.67 -6.59
CA ARG A 126 17.15 -8.62 -7.21
C ARG A 126 15.79 -8.58 -6.54
N PHE A 127 14.77 -8.91 -7.33
CA PHE A 127 13.45 -9.23 -6.83
C PHE A 127 13.22 -10.74 -6.82
N ALA A 128 12.93 -11.28 -5.64
CA ALA A 128 12.64 -12.70 -5.46
C ALA A 128 11.18 -12.94 -5.05
N ASN A 129 10.45 -13.73 -5.84
CA ASN A 129 9.17 -14.30 -5.40
C ASN A 129 9.45 -15.67 -4.76
N HIS A 130 9.28 -15.76 -3.43
CA HIS A 130 9.50 -16.99 -2.67
C HIS A 130 8.25 -17.87 -2.56
N HIS A 131 7.08 -17.36 -2.94
CA HIS A 131 5.86 -18.16 -2.98
C HIS A 131 5.88 -19.10 -4.19
N ARG A 132 5.84 -20.42 -3.92
CA ARG A 132 5.89 -21.45 -4.96
C ARG A 132 4.48 -21.92 -5.32
N GLY A 133 4.21 -22.05 -6.62
CA GLY A 133 2.99 -22.68 -7.14
C GLY A 133 1.86 -21.73 -7.55
N GLY A 134 2.14 -20.42 -7.70
CA GLY A 134 1.18 -19.42 -8.16
C GLY A 134 0.15 -18.99 -7.13
N LEU A 135 -0.55 -17.91 -7.44
CA LEU A 135 -1.57 -17.22 -6.64
C LEU A 135 -2.98 -17.37 -7.22
N GLU A 136 -3.12 -17.78 -8.50
CA GLU A 136 -4.42 -18.00 -9.15
C GLU A 136 -5.34 -18.88 -8.28
N GLY A 137 -6.55 -18.40 -8.00
CA GLY A 137 -7.53 -19.05 -7.14
C GLY A 137 -7.14 -19.18 -5.66
N ARG A 138 -6.01 -18.60 -5.22
CA ARG A 138 -5.47 -18.74 -3.85
C ARG A 138 -5.52 -17.47 -3.02
N THR A 139 -5.94 -16.37 -3.62
CA THR A 139 -6.13 -15.10 -2.92
C THR A 139 -7.39 -14.42 -3.40
N GLY A 140 -8.04 -13.71 -2.50
CA GLY A 140 -9.21 -12.91 -2.79
C GLY A 140 -9.13 -11.56 -2.08
N ILE A 141 -10.18 -10.77 -2.22
CA ILE A 141 -10.31 -9.52 -1.49
C ILE A 141 -10.78 -9.82 -0.07
N GLN A 142 -10.03 -9.36 0.92
CA GLN A 142 -10.40 -9.43 2.32
C GLN A 142 -11.68 -8.61 2.55
N PRO A 143 -12.75 -9.16 3.13
CA PRO A 143 -13.93 -8.39 3.51
C PRO A 143 -13.58 -7.22 4.41
N GLU A 144 -14.38 -6.16 4.38
CA GLU A 144 -14.22 -4.95 5.23
C GLU A 144 -12.96 -4.10 4.94
N SER A 145 -12.03 -4.59 4.10
CA SER A 145 -10.86 -3.84 3.62
C SER A 145 -11.20 -2.63 2.73
N ARG A 146 -12.44 -2.56 2.23
CA ARG A 146 -12.92 -1.61 1.20
C ARG A 146 -12.19 -1.71 -0.15
N HIS A 147 -11.26 -2.66 -0.32
CA HIS A 147 -10.44 -2.80 -1.53
C HIS A 147 -11.24 -3.23 -2.77
N ALA A 148 -12.41 -3.85 -2.59
CA ALA A 148 -13.35 -4.08 -3.69
C ALA A 148 -13.81 -2.77 -4.37
N ARG A 149 -13.84 -1.64 -3.65
CA ARG A 149 -14.15 -0.32 -4.23
C ARG A 149 -13.06 0.12 -5.21
N LEU A 150 -11.79 -0.09 -4.86
CA LEU A 150 -10.65 0.18 -5.74
C LEU A 150 -10.71 -0.69 -6.99
N VAL A 151 -10.91 -2.00 -6.85
CA VAL A 151 -11.00 -2.91 -8.00
C VAL A 151 -12.17 -2.55 -8.91
N ALA A 152 -13.34 -2.21 -8.34
CA ALA A 152 -14.49 -1.74 -9.11
C ALA A 152 -14.21 -0.43 -9.86
N ALA A 153 -13.55 0.54 -9.20
CA ALA A 153 -13.16 1.79 -9.84
C ALA A 153 -12.14 1.56 -10.99
N MET A 154 -11.18 0.65 -10.78
CA MET A 154 -10.14 0.32 -11.75
C MET A 154 -10.71 -0.31 -13.04
N SER A 155 -11.85 -1.00 -12.96
CA SER A 155 -12.54 -1.52 -14.16
C SER A 155 -13.11 -0.43 -15.08
N ARG A 156 -13.36 0.77 -14.53
CA ARG A 156 -14.05 1.87 -15.24
C ARG A 156 -13.07 2.83 -15.89
N SER A 157 -12.01 3.19 -15.19
CA SER A 157 -11.02 4.15 -15.64
C SER A 157 -9.63 3.84 -15.08
N GLU A 158 -8.63 4.51 -15.63
CA GLU A 158 -7.34 4.68 -14.97
C GLU A 158 -7.55 5.43 -13.65
N LEU A 159 -6.78 5.09 -12.61
CA LEU A 159 -6.92 5.69 -11.28
C LEU A 159 -5.59 6.24 -10.79
N VAL A 160 -5.59 7.49 -10.33
CA VAL A 160 -4.52 8.03 -9.49
C VAL A 160 -4.85 7.79 -8.02
N GLY A 161 -3.86 7.37 -7.24
CA GLY A 161 -3.99 7.20 -5.80
C GLY A 161 -2.68 7.46 -5.07
N ILE A 162 -2.76 7.48 -3.74
CA ILE A 162 -1.60 7.55 -2.86
C ILE A 162 -1.64 6.40 -1.87
N TYR A 163 -0.52 5.70 -1.79
CA TYR A 163 -0.25 4.65 -0.82
C TYR A 163 0.44 5.25 0.41
N PHE A 164 -0.10 4.95 1.59
CA PHE A 164 0.45 5.36 2.88
C PHE A 164 0.70 4.13 3.75
N PRO A 165 1.94 3.74 4.05
CA PRO A 165 2.26 2.66 5.00
C PRO A 165 2.02 3.11 6.45
N ALA A 166 0.79 3.50 6.76
CA ALA A 166 0.39 4.20 7.97
C ALA A 166 -0.07 3.26 9.11
N LEU A 167 -0.30 1.98 8.83
CA LEU A 167 -0.75 0.99 9.82
C LEU A 167 0.43 0.16 10.33
N SER A 168 1.44 0.83 10.89
CA SER A 168 2.61 0.16 11.46
C SER A 168 2.31 -0.44 12.84
N GLU A 169 2.84 -1.63 13.07
CA GLU A 169 2.74 -2.38 14.32
C GLU A 169 1.30 -2.83 14.65
N TYR A 170 0.54 -3.13 13.60
CA TYR A 170 -0.81 -3.72 13.67
C TYR A 170 -0.76 -5.22 13.36
N SER A 171 -1.60 -5.99 14.04
CA SER A 171 -2.08 -7.26 13.51
C SER A 171 -3.03 -7.02 12.33
N LEU A 172 -3.21 -8.02 11.46
CA LEU A 172 -4.11 -7.85 10.31
C LEU A 172 -5.57 -7.61 10.73
N PRO A 173 -6.13 -8.34 11.73
CA PRO A 173 -7.46 -8.02 12.25
C PRO A 173 -7.55 -6.59 12.80
N ALA A 174 -6.53 -6.10 13.50
CA ALA A 174 -6.52 -4.72 14.01
C ALA A 174 -6.50 -3.69 12.87
N ALA A 175 -5.78 -3.96 11.78
CA ALA A 175 -5.78 -3.10 10.59
C ALA A 175 -7.18 -3.01 9.95
N LEU A 176 -7.91 -4.13 9.86
CA LEU A 176 -9.29 -4.16 9.34
C LEU A 176 -10.28 -3.42 10.25
N GLU A 177 -10.19 -3.64 11.56
CA GLU A 177 -10.99 -2.93 12.56
C GLU A 177 -10.77 -1.42 12.46
N GLN A 178 -9.50 -1.01 12.34
CA GLN A 178 -9.13 0.40 12.24
C GLN A 178 -9.64 1.01 10.93
N VAL A 179 -9.45 0.35 9.78
CA VAL A 179 -9.97 0.83 8.49
C VAL A 179 -11.49 0.99 8.50
N THR A 180 -12.22 0.07 9.15
CA THR A 180 -13.67 0.17 9.30
C THR A 180 -14.10 1.43 10.05
N ALA A 181 -13.31 1.86 11.04
CA ALA A 181 -13.56 3.08 11.81
C ALA A 181 -13.04 4.38 11.15
N LEU A 182 -12.10 4.29 10.20
CA LEU A 182 -11.59 5.44 9.45
C LEU A 182 -12.64 5.98 8.46
N PRO A 183 -12.55 7.28 8.08
CA PRO A 183 -13.34 7.87 7.01
C PRO A 183 -13.35 7.01 5.73
N GLU A 184 -14.46 7.03 4.99
CA GLU A 184 -14.69 6.12 3.86
C GLU A 184 -13.63 6.18 2.74
N GLN A 185 -12.92 7.30 2.63
CA GLN A 185 -11.86 7.52 1.66
C GLN A 185 -10.60 6.67 1.89
N PHE A 186 -10.44 6.09 3.09
CA PHE A 186 -9.32 5.19 3.40
C PHE A 186 -9.71 3.75 3.13
N LEU A 187 -8.94 3.12 2.25
CA LEU A 187 -9.02 1.71 1.93
C LEU A 187 -7.80 1.01 2.51
N LEU A 188 -7.93 -0.24 2.98
CA LEU A 188 -6.77 -1.05 3.29
C LEU A 188 -6.06 -1.39 1.97
N ALA A 189 -4.75 -1.24 1.94
CA ALA A 189 -3.96 -1.55 0.76
C ALA A 189 -3.88 -3.07 0.53
N GLY A 190 -3.98 -3.47 -0.73
CA GLY A 190 -3.94 -4.85 -1.18
C GLY A 190 -2.78 -5.10 -2.14
N GLY A 191 -2.96 -6.04 -3.05
CA GLY A 191 -1.90 -6.43 -3.97
C GLY A 191 -1.61 -5.39 -5.05
N VAL A 192 -2.64 -4.88 -5.71
CA VAL A 192 -2.47 -4.06 -6.92
C VAL A 192 -1.95 -2.65 -6.65
N ASP A 193 -2.46 -2.00 -5.62
CA ASP A 193 -2.03 -0.66 -5.17
C ASP A 193 -0.67 -0.69 -4.49
N THR A 194 -0.37 -1.68 -3.66
CA THR A 194 0.98 -1.85 -3.10
C THR A 194 2.01 -2.12 -4.21
N CYS A 195 1.68 -2.96 -5.21
CA CYS A 195 2.56 -3.18 -6.36
C CYS A 195 2.78 -1.88 -7.17
N ALA A 196 1.71 -1.14 -7.46
CA ALA A 196 1.81 0.13 -8.18
C ALA A 196 2.64 1.17 -7.40
N ALA A 197 2.50 1.23 -6.08
CA ALA A 197 3.34 2.05 -5.22
C ALA A 197 4.83 1.64 -5.30
N LEU A 198 5.13 0.34 -5.25
CA LEU A 198 6.49 -0.17 -5.40
C LEU A 198 7.08 0.05 -6.80
N ILE A 199 6.26 0.12 -7.85
CA ILE A 199 6.72 0.47 -9.20
C ILE A 199 7.00 1.97 -9.31
N SER A 200 6.14 2.79 -8.71
CA SER A 200 6.33 4.23 -8.62
C SER A 200 7.57 4.60 -7.80
N ALA A 201 7.80 3.94 -6.67
CA ALA A 201 8.95 4.14 -5.80
C ALA A 201 9.65 2.81 -5.48
N PRO A 202 10.49 2.27 -6.40
CA PRO A 202 11.14 0.96 -6.21
C PRO A 202 12.06 0.89 -4.98
N GLY A 203 12.56 2.04 -4.54
CA GLY A 203 13.42 2.15 -3.35
C GLY A 203 12.67 2.20 -2.02
N LEU A 204 11.34 2.08 -1.99
CA LEU A 204 10.55 2.26 -0.76
C LEU A 204 11.06 1.39 0.40
N LEU A 205 11.38 0.12 0.11
CA LEU A 205 11.90 -0.83 1.09
C LEU A 205 13.43 -0.96 1.07
N LEU A 206 14.12 -0.24 0.17
CA LEU A 206 15.57 -0.32 0.09
C LEU A 206 16.18 0.66 1.09
N ARG A 207 16.92 0.13 2.07
CA ARG A 207 17.57 0.91 3.13
C ARG A 207 19.03 0.52 3.27
N THR A 208 19.89 1.52 3.47
CA THR A 208 21.33 1.35 3.73
C THR A 208 21.75 1.75 5.14
N ASP A 209 20.86 2.43 5.87
CA ASP A 209 21.10 3.11 7.14
C ASP A 209 20.04 2.79 8.22
N SER A 210 19.00 2.03 7.89
CA SER A 210 17.95 1.61 8.81
C SER A 210 17.30 0.29 8.38
N TYR A 211 16.37 -0.22 9.20
CA TYR A 211 15.61 -1.42 8.88
C TYR A 211 14.20 -1.04 8.39
N PRO A 212 13.83 -1.40 7.15
CA PRO A 212 12.46 -1.21 6.68
C PRO A 212 11.54 -2.23 7.36
N PRO A 213 10.25 -1.92 7.54
CA PRO A 213 9.26 -2.91 7.90
C PRO A 213 8.99 -3.86 6.72
N LEU A 214 8.34 -4.98 7.02
CA LEU A 214 7.58 -5.78 6.08
C LEU A 214 6.24 -5.09 5.80
N LEU A 215 5.81 -5.10 4.54
CA LEU A 215 4.53 -4.55 4.07
C LEU A 215 3.54 -5.68 3.78
N TRP A 216 2.56 -5.83 4.66
CA TRP A 216 1.44 -6.73 4.44
C TRP A 216 0.53 -6.22 3.33
N LEU A 217 0.09 -7.14 2.48
CA LEU A 217 -1.01 -6.92 1.54
C LEU A 217 -2.33 -7.12 2.27
N GLY A 218 -2.63 -6.24 3.23
CA GLY A 218 -3.67 -6.48 4.22
C GLY A 218 -5.08 -6.63 3.64
N ALA A 219 -5.35 -6.07 2.48
CA ALA A 219 -6.63 -6.27 1.80
C ALA A 219 -6.76 -7.59 1.03
N LEU A 220 -5.77 -8.47 1.11
CA LEU A 220 -5.81 -9.79 0.49
C LEU A 220 -6.08 -10.89 1.54
N SER A 221 -6.99 -11.79 1.20
CA SER A 221 -7.13 -13.07 1.89
C SER A 221 -6.22 -14.13 1.25
N SER A 222 -5.93 -15.20 1.98
CA SER A 222 -5.25 -16.39 1.47
C SER A 222 -6.17 -17.59 1.57
N GLU A 223 -5.94 -18.58 0.71
CA GLU A 223 -6.54 -19.91 0.78
C GLU A 223 -6.26 -20.62 2.12
N GLN A 224 -5.20 -20.22 2.82
CA GLN A 224 -4.93 -20.62 4.19
C GLN A 224 -5.25 -19.46 5.13
N PRO A 225 -6.30 -19.55 5.97
CA PRO A 225 -6.78 -18.41 6.77
C PRO A 225 -5.74 -17.76 7.70
N ALA A 226 -4.71 -18.51 8.10
CA ALA A 226 -3.65 -18.02 8.98
C ALA A 226 -2.47 -17.36 8.25
N MET A 227 -2.47 -17.33 6.91
CA MET A 227 -1.37 -16.86 6.08
C MET A 227 -1.70 -15.54 5.41
N GLY A 228 -0.72 -14.63 5.33
CA GLY A 228 -0.83 -13.39 4.55
C GLY A 228 0.35 -13.18 3.64
N TYR A 229 0.11 -12.47 2.54
CA TYR A 229 1.13 -12.09 1.56
C TYR A 229 1.75 -10.75 1.93
N HIS A 230 3.03 -10.58 1.62
CA HIS A 230 3.77 -9.37 1.93
C HIS A 230 4.95 -9.13 0.99
N PHE A 231 5.42 -7.88 1.00
CA PHE A 231 6.76 -7.52 0.54
C PHE A 231 7.67 -7.24 1.73
N GLU A 232 8.93 -7.63 1.64
CA GLU A 232 9.95 -7.26 2.61
C GLU A 232 11.32 -7.07 1.94
N ALA A 233 12.21 -6.35 2.61
CA ALA A 233 13.61 -6.30 2.19
C ALA A 233 14.36 -7.53 2.72
N TYR A 234 15.20 -8.13 1.89
CA TYR A 234 16.15 -9.15 2.30
C TYR A 234 17.57 -8.69 1.95
N GLY A 235 18.22 -8.03 2.90
CA GLY A 235 19.37 -7.17 2.61
C GLY A 235 18.92 -6.00 1.73
N PHE A 236 19.56 -5.82 0.58
CA PHE A 236 19.18 -4.82 -0.42
C PHE A 236 18.22 -5.35 -1.49
N ASN A 237 17.86 -6.63 -1.43
CA ASN A 237 16.91 -7.24 -2.36
C ASN A 237 15.47 -7.01 -1.90
N LEU A 238 14.54 -7.02 -2.83
CA LEU A 238 13.11 -7.00 -2.56
C LEU A 238 12.56 -8.42 -2.67
N THR A 239 11.72 -8.83 -1.73
CA THR A 239 11.10 -10.15 -1.78
C THR A 239 9.59 -10.04 -1.70
N PHE A 240 8.91 -10.96 -2.37
CA PHE A 240 7.49 -11.24 -2.18
C PHE A 240 7.36 -12.64 -1.58
N ASN A 241 6.62 -12.76 -0.48
CA ASN A 241 6.42 -14.02 0.19
C ASN A 241 5.09 -14.03 0.97
N ARG A 242 4.82 -15.14 1.66
CA ARG A 242 3.76 -15.25 2.64
C ARG A 242 4.25 -15.82 3.94
N ARG A 243 3.57 -15.50 5.03
CA ARG A 243 3.90 -16.03 6.35
C ARG A 243 2.67 -16.12 7.25
N PRO A 244 2.72 -16.93 8.32
CA PRO A 244 1.64 -16.99 9.31
C PRO A 244 1.68 -15.80 10.28
N HIS A 245 0.86 -15.86 11.32
CA HIS A 245 0.83 -14.93 12.48
C HIS A 245 0.04 -13.64 12.29
N LEU A 246 -1.01 -13.68 11.46
CA LEU A 246 -1.88 -12.53 11.20
C LEU A 246 -2.53 -11.92 12.44
N GLY A 247 -2.78 -12.71 13.48
CA GLY A 247 -3.37 -12.27 14.76
C GLY A 247 -2.38 -11.66 15.75
N LEU A 248 -1.09 -11.54 15.40
CA LEU A 248 -0.08 -10.91 16.25
C LEU A 248 0.28 -9.53 15.70
N ALA A 249 0.80 -8.67 16.56
CA ALA A 249 1.45 -7.43 16.16
C ALA A 249 2.96 -7.58 16.36
N ALA A 250 3.74 -7.00 15.45
CA ALA A 250 5.19 -6.93 15.57
C ALA A 250 5.68 -5.57 15.09
N GLU A 251 6.81 -5.12 15.63
CA GLU A 251 7.32 -3.77 15.38
C GLU A 251 7.75 -3.50 13.94
N TYR A 252 8.08 -4.56 13.20
CA TYR A 252 8.50 -4.48 11.81
C TYR A 252 7.35 -4.82 10.84
N TRP A 253 6.11 -4.95 11.30
CA TRP A 253 4.97 -5.23 10.43
C TRP A 253 4.20 -3.95 10.16
N SER A 254 3.86 -3.72 8.89
CA SER A 254 3.02 -2.59 8.51
C SER A 254 2.01 -3.00 7.46
N CYS A 255 0.80 -2.45 7.54
CA CYS A 255 -0.13 -2.41 6.41
C CYS A 255 -0.15 -1.02 5.78
N GLY A 256 -0.57 -0.96 4.52
CA GLY A 256 -0.82 0.30 3.83
C GLY A 256 -2.29 0.73 3.91
N LEU A 257 -2.51 2.03 3.81
CA LEU A 257 -3.78 2.66 3.44
C LEU A 257 -3.65 3.20 2.02
N THR A 258 -4.74 3.16 1.28
CA THR A 258 -4.86 3.75 -0.05
C THR A 258 -5.96 4.80 -0.03
N VAL A 259 -5.66 5.97 -0.60
CA VAL A 259 -6.63 7.02 -0.92
C VAL A 259 -6.61 7.26 -2.41
N LEU A 260 -7.78 7.26 -3.04
CA LEU A 260 -7.95 7.49 -4.47
C LEU A 260 -8.26 8.97 -4.74
N GLU A 261 -7.98 9.42 -5.96
CA GLU A 261 -8.56 10.67 -6.46
C GLU A 261 -10.09 10.58 -6.43
N ASP A 262 -10.76 11.73 -6.28
CA ASP A 262 -12.20 11.78 -6.43
C ASP A 262 -12.57 11.59 -7.91
N GLY A 263 -13.61 10.79 -8.14
CA GLY A 263 -14.19 10.55 -9.48
C GLY A 263 -15.19 11.61 -9.89
#